data_AF-A0A357T428-F1
#
_entry.id   AF-A0A357T428-F1
#
_cell.length_a   1.000
_cell.length_b   1.000
_cell.length_c   1.000
_cell.angle_alpha   90.00
_cell.angle_beta   90.00
_cell.angle_gamma   90.00
#
_symmetry.space_group_name_H-M   'P 1'
#
loop_
_entity.id
_entity.type
_entity.pdbx_description
1 polymer ?
#
loop_
_entity_poly.entity_id
_entity_poly.type
_entity_poly.pdbx_seq_one_letter_code
_entity_poly.pdbx_strand_id
1 'polypeptide(L)'
;VGLDLCRQELSEQGITLGDNFNDCGVMIYDLSKQDVHAGGSGCAASALVTYGPLYRRLKRKEIHRLLLIGTGALHSPTSYMQGENIPCIAHAVRIEV
;
A
#
# COMPACT_ATOMS: atom_id res chain seq x y z
N VAL A 1 3.53 -8.68 6.59
CA VAL A 1 4.59 -9.15 5.65
C VAL A 1 5.12 -8.01 4.79
N GLY A 2 4.46 -7.61 3.69
CA GLY A 2 5.00 -6.59 2.77
C GLY A 2 5.21 -5.22 3.42
N LEU A 3 4.24 -4.77 4.24
CA LEU A 3 4.35 -3.53 5.02
C LEU A 3 5.58 -3.53 5.94
N ASP A 4 5.85 -4.64 6.61
CA ASP A 4 6.94 -4.76 7.58
C ASP A 4 8.30 -4.77 6.87
N LEU A 5 8.40 -5.46 5.73
CA LEU A 5 9.59 -5.45 4.87
C LEU A 5 9.90 -4.03 4.38
N CYS A 6 8.88 -3.28 3.94
CA CYS A 6 9.07 -1.90 3.50
C CYS A 6 9.53 -0.99 4.65
N ARG A 7 8.99 -1.17 5.87
CA ARG A 7 9.47 -0.44 7.06
C ARG A 7 10.93 -0.74 7.36
N GLN A 8 11.32 -2.02 7.29
CA GLN A 8 12.70 -2.43 7.54
C GLN A 8 13.66 -1.80 6.52
N GLU A 9 13.38 -1.96 5.22
CA GLU A 9 14.22 -1.40 4.14
C GLU A 9 14.38 0.11 4.26
N LEU A 10 13.28 0.85 4.52
CA LEU A 10 13.35 2.29 4.71
C LEU A 10 14.17 2.66 5.95
N SER A 11 14.04 1.90 7.03
CA SER A 11 14.83 2.12 8.24
C SER A 11 16.32 1.89 8.00
N GLU A 12 16.69 0.88 7.22
CA GLU A 12 18.08 0.61 6.82
C GLU A 12 18.66 1.77 5.98
N GLN A 13 17.80 2.44 5.21
CA GLN A 13 18.15 3.66 4.45
C GLN A 13 18.06 4.96 5.27
N GLY A 14 17.83 4.88 6.59
CA GLY A 14 17.76 6.03 7.48
C GLY A 14 16.42 6.78 7.47
N ILE A 15 15.37 6.19 6.89
CA ILE A 15 14.01 6.73 6.84
C ILE A 15 13.13 5.95 7.83
N THR A 16 13.01 6.43 9.06
CA THR A 16 12.09 5.85 10.04
C THR A 16 10.68 6.43 9.87
N LEU A 17 9.75 5.59 9.42
CA LEU A 17 8.34 5.92 9.37
C LEU A 17 7.64 5.51 10.66
N GLY A 18 6.80 6.39 11.21
CA GLY A 18 6.03 6.13 12.42
C GLY A 18 4.67 5.50 12.14
N ASP A 19 3.74 5.69 13.08
CA ASP A 19 2.36 5.17 13.00
C ASP A 19 1.54 5.74 11.83
N ASN A 20 2.07 6.77 11.16
CA ASN A 20 1.47 7.39 9.98
C ASN A 20 1.77 6.64 8.67
N PHE A 21 2.53 5.54 8.70
CA PHE A 21 2.77 4.66 7.55
C PHE A 21 2.00 3.35 7.67
N ASN A 22 1.14 3.07 6.68
CA ASN A 22 0.31 1.89 6.65
C ASN A 22 0.01 1.46 5.21
N ASP A 23 -0.52 0.25 5.04
CA ASP A 23 -0.80 -0.37 3.75
C ASP A 23 -2.31 -0.53 3.50
N CYS A 24 -2.76 -0.20 2.29
CA CYS A 24 -4.18 -0.27 1.95
C CYS A 24 -4.71 -1.73 1.95
N GLY A 25 -3.88 -2.70 1.60
CA GLY A 25 -4.22 -4.12 1.64
C GLY A 25 -4.43 -4.64 3.06
N VAL A 26 -3.70 -4.11 4.04
CA VAL A 26 -3.91 -4.42 5.47
C VAL A 26 -5.15 -3.69 6.01
N MET A 27 -5.39 -2.45 5.59
CA MET A 27 -6.48 -1.63 6.10
C MET A 27 -7.88 -2.04 5.62
N ILE A 28 -7.99 -2.77 4.51
CA ILE A 28 -9.29 -3.09 3.90
C ILE A 28 -10.01 -4.28 4.57
N TYR A 29 -9.31 -5.08 5.38
CA TYR A 29 -9.84 -6.29 6.01
C TYR A 29 -9.71 -6.27 7.54
N ASP A 30 -10.59 -7.00 8.22
CA ASP A 30 -10.39 -7.39 9.61
C ASP A 30 -9.50 -8.65 9.65
N LEU A 31 -8.19 -8.45 9.82
CA LEU A 31 -7.21 -9.55 9.81
C LEU A 31 -7.41 -10.59 10.94
N SER A 32 -8.23 -10.28 11.96
CA SER A 32 -8.53 -11.22 13.04
C SER A 32 -9.68 -12.17 12.72
N LYS A 33 -10.57 -11.77 11.79
CA LYS A 33 -11.80 -12.51 11.48
C LYS A 33 -11.84 -13.04 10.06
N GLN A 34 -11.05 -12.47 9.15
CA GLN A 34 -11.06 -12.81 7.74
C GLN A 34 -9.73 -13.46 7.35
N ASP A 35 -9.79 -14.67 6.80
CA ASP A 35 -8.61 -15.32 6.25
C ASP A 35 -8.24 -14.71 4.89
N VAL A 36 -7.30 -13.77 4.92
CA VAL A 36 -6.79 -13.05 3.75
C VAL A 36 -5.28 -13.19 3.61
N HIS A 37 -4.69 -14.17 4.30
CA HIS A 37 -3.25 -14.41 4.36
C HIS A 37 -2.45 -13.14 4.70
N ALA A 38 -1.75 -12.54 3.73
CA ALA A 38 -0.92 -11.36 3.92
C ALA A 38 -1.68 -10.01 3.82
N GLY A 39 -2.96 -10.04 3.43
CA GLY A 39 -3.79 -8.86 3.20
C GLY A 39 -4.33 -8.77 1.77
N GLY A 40 -4.96 -7.64 1.44
CA GLY A 40 -5.44 -7.33 0.10
C GLY A 40 -4.34 -6.90 -0.87
N SER A 41 -4.58 -7.10 -2.17
CA SER A 41 -3.72 -6.60 -3.25
C SER A 41 -4.57 -6.16 -4.45
N GLY A 42 -3.93 -5.58 -5.46
CA GLY A 42 -4.55 -5.12 -6.69
C GLY A 42 -5.05 -3.68 -6.65
N CYS A 43 -5.46 -3.18 -7.81
CA CYS A 43 -5.80 -1.76 -8.03
C CYS A 43 -6.98 -1.28 -7.16
N ALA A 44 -7.90 -2.17 -6.80
CA ALA A 44 -9.05 -1.81 -5.99
C ALA A 44 -8.69 -1.53 -4.52
N ALA A 45 -7.65 -2.18 -3.97
CA ALA A 45 -7.30 -2.02 -2.55
C ALA A 45 -6.90 -0.58 -2.22
N SER A 46 -5.99 -0.01 -3.02
CA SER A 46 -5.56 1.38 -2.87
C SER A 46 -6.69 2.37 -3.15
N ALA A 47 -7.51 2.13 -4.17
CA ALA A 47 -8.63 2.99 -4.51
C ALA A 47 -9.72 3.01 -3.41
N LEU A 48 -10.15 1.85 -2.92
CA LEU A 48 -11.22 1.73 -1.93
C LEU A 48 -10.83 2.31 -0.57
N VAL A 49 -9.60 2.06 -0.11
CA VAL A 49 -9.11 2.62 1.16
C VAL A 49 -8.88 4.13 1.04
N THR A 50 -8.34 4.60 -0.08
CA THR A 50 -8.12 6.03 -0.31
C THR A 50 -9.44 6.78 -0.38
N TYR A 51 -10.31 6.42 -1.33
CA TYR A 51 -11.55 7.18 -1.58
C TYR A 51 -12.67 6.86 -0.59
N GLY A 52 -12.53 5.80 0.22
CA GLY A 52 -13.44 5.46 1.30
C GLY A 52 -13.04 6.14 2.63
N PRO A 53 -12.40 5.42 3.56
CA PRO A 53 -12.09 5.95 4.88
C PRO A 53 -11.12 7.14 4.84
N LEU A 54 -10.03 7.09 4.07
CA LEU A 54 -9.01 8.15 4.13
C LEU A 54 -9.50 9.49 3.59
N TYR A 55 -10.25 9.49 2.48
CA TYR A 55 -10.81 10.72 1.90
C TYR A 55 -11.84 11.37 2.83
N ARG A 56 -12.64 10.57 3.55
CA ARG A 56 -13.54 11.10 4.58
C ARG A 56 -12.78 11.78 5.72
N ARG A 57 -11.66 11.20 6.15
CA ARG A 57 -10.78 11.78 7.18
C ARG A 57 -10.09 13.07 6.71
N LEU A 58 -9.66 13.12 5.44
CA LEU A 58 -9.16 14.34 4.79
C LEU A 58 -10.21 15.45 4.81
N LYS A 59 -11.45 15.15 4.40
CA LYS A 59 -12.57 16.11 4.41
C LYS A 59 -12.91 16.63 5.81
N ARG A 60 -12.78 15.79 6.83
CA ARG A 60 -12.95 16.15 8.25
C ARG A 60 -11.74 16.85 8.86
N LYS A 61 -10.66 17.08 8.09
CA LYS A 61 -9.39 17.67 8.56
C LYS A 61 -8.72 16.85 9.67
N GLU A 62 -9.05 15.57 9.81
CA GLU A 62 -8.35 14.63 10.69
C GLU A 62 -7.01 14.19 10.09
N ILE A 63 -6.93 14.21 8.76
CA ILE A 63 -5.69 14.10 8.00
C ILE A 63 -5.56 15.41 7.22
N HIS A 64 -4.43 16.09 7.34
CA HIS A 64 -4.17 17.33 6.61
C HIS A 64 -3.49 17.07 5.26
N ARG A 65 -2.63 16.05 5.21
CA ARG A 65 -1.82 15.69 4.04
C ARG A 65 -1.68 14.18 3.98
N LEU A 66 -2.01 13.60 2.83
CA LEU A 66 -1.86 12.17 2.57
C LEU A 66 -0.89 11.97 1.41
N LEU A 67 0.16 11.17 1.62
CA LEU A 67 1.00 10.65 0.53
C LEU A 67 0.52 9.25 0.20
N LEU A 68 -0.18 9.09 -0.92
CA LEU A 68 -0.60 7.79 -1.45
C LEU A 68 0.48 7.28 -2.40
N ILE A 69 0.90 6.03 -2.23
CA ILE A 69 1.86 5.37 -3.13
C ILE A 69 1.20 4.12 -3.71
N GLY A 70 0.88 4.15 -5.00
CA GLY A 70 0.38 2.99 -5.73
C GLY A 70 1.53 2.13 -6.24
N THR A 71 1.63 0.88 -5.77
CA THR A 71 2.64 -0.09 -6.19
C THR A 71 2.08 -1.11 -7.17
N GLY A 72 2.92 -1.62 -8.06
CA GLY A 72 2.53 -2.65 -9.02
C GLY A 72 3.70 -3.58 -9.36
N ALA A 73 3.39 -4.88 -9.45
CA ALA A 73 4.27 -5.89 -10.01
C ALA A 73 3.92 -6.08 -11.49
N LEU A 74 4.90 -5.87 -12.37
CA LEU A 74 4.74 -5.90 -13.81
C LEU A 74 5.19 -7.27 -14.32
N HIS A 75 4.25 -8.22 -14.44
CA HIS A 75 4.55 -9.56 -14.94
C HIS A 75 3.41 -10.11 -15.80
N SER A 76 3.69 -11.20 -16.50
CA SER A 76 2.72 -12.01 -17.23
C SER A 76 2.91 -13.49 -16.87
N PRO A 77 1.94 -14.38 -17.16
CA PRO A 77 2.14 -15.82 -17.01
C PRO A 77 3.38 -16.31 -17.78
N THR A 78 3.60 -15.77 -18.99
CA THR A 78 4.73 -16.13 -19.84
C THR A 78 6.08 -15.74 -19.23
N SER A 79 6.25 -14.46 -18.83
CA SER A 79 7.51 -13.99 -18.26
C SER A 79 7.87 -14.74 -16.96
N TYR A 80 6.86 -15.01 -16.13
CA TYR A 80 7.04 -15.79 -14.90
C TYR A 80 7.49 -17.24 -15.21
N MET A 81 6.82 -17.93 -16.14
CA MET A 81 7.18 -19.30 -16.51
C MET A 81 8.55 -19.42 -17.21
N GLN A 82 9.02 -18.34 -17.84
CA GLN A 82 10.35 -18.25 -18.44
C GLN A 82 11.45 -17.96 -17.41
N GLY A 83 11.11 -17.74 -16.14
CA GLY A 83 12.06 -17.43 -15.07
C GLY A 83 12.61 -16.01 -15.14
N GLU A 84 11.91 -15.08 -15.81
CA GLU A 84 12.30 -13.68 -15.82
C GLU A 84 12.07 -13.03 -14.44
N ASN A 85 12.87 -12.00 -14.13
CA ASN A 85 12.64 -11.18 -12.95
C ASN A 85 11.28 -10.46 -13.05
N ILE A 86 10.64 -10.20 -11.91
CA ILE A 86 9.41 -9.41 -11.84
C ILE A 86 9.78 -7.94 -11.61
N PRO A 87 9.72 -7.06 -12.63
CA PRO A 87 9.89 -5.64 -12.42
C PRO A 87 8.74 -5.07 -11.58
N CYS A 88 9.05 -4.11 -10.73
CA CYS A 88 8.07 -3.43 -9.88
C CYS A 88 8.14 -1.91 -10.09
N ILE A 89 7.01 -1.23 -9.89
CA ILE A 89 6.90 0.23 -10.00
C ILE A 89 6.09 0.79 -8.82
N ALA A 90 6.38 2.04 -8.46
CA ALA A 90 5.63 2.79 -7.47
C ALA A 90 5.38 4.22 -7.97
N HIS A 91 4.14 4.70 -7.85
CA HIS A 91 3.76 6.07 -8.18
C HIS A 91 3.20 6.78 -6.96
N ALA A 92 3.76 7.95 -6.62
CA ALA A 92 3.37 8.72 -5.45
C ALA A 92 2.48 9.91 -5.83
N VAL A 93 1.41 10.13 -5.07
CA VAL A 93 0.49 11.28 -5.20
C VAL A 93 0.26 11.88 -3.82
N ARG A 94 0.49 13.19 -3.70
CA ARG A 94 0.16 13.97 -2.50
C ARG A 94 -1.26 14.52 -2.63
N ILE A 95 -2.11 14.23 -1.66
CA ILE A 95 -3.52 14.65 -1.61
C ILE A 95 -3.71 15.58 -0.41
N GLU A 96 -4.32 16.73 -0.69
CA GLU A 96 -4.70 17.75 0.30
C GLU A 96 -6.09 18.28 -0.04
N VAL A 97 -6.84 18.65 1.00
CA VAL A 97 -8.23 19.14 0.93
C VAL A 97 -8.37 20.27 1.93
#